data_AF-A0A227J7K6-F1
#
_entry.id   AF-A0A227J7K6-F1
#
_cell.length_a   1.000
_cell.length_b   1.000
_cell.length_c   1.000
_cell.angle_alpha   90.00
_cell.angle_beta   90.00
_cell.angle_gamma   90.00
#
_symmetry.space_group_name_H-M   'P 1'
#
loop_
_entity.id
_entity.type
_entity.pdbx_description
1 polymer ?
#
loop_
_entity_poly.entity_id
_entity_poly.type
_entity_poly.pdbx_seq_one_letter_code
_entity_poly.pdbx_strand_id
1 'polypeptide(L)'
;YVDKAEQLAIDRACKLFGCEYANVQPHSGSQANSAVYMALLNPGDTVLGMSLAHGGHLTHGSPVNFSGKHYNVIPYGIDEAGQINYDEMEQLALEHKPKMIIGGFSAYSQIVDWKRMREIADKVDAYLFVDMAHVA
;
A
#
# COMPACT_ATOMS: atom_id res chain seq x y z
N TYR A 1 -25.17 21.96 -3.73
CA TYR A 1 -24.33 21.86 -4.94
C TYR A 1 -23.06 21.04 -4.69
N VAL A 2 -22.45 21.13 -3.51
CA VAL A 2 -21.25 20.36 -3.13
C VAL A 2 -21.48 18.85 -3.25
N ASP A 3 -22.57 18.31 -2.69
CA ASP A 3 -22.88 16.87 -2.74
C ASP A 3 -22.98 16.33 -4.17
N LYS A 4 -23.47 17.16 -5.11
CA LYS A 4 -23.55 16.81 -6.54
C LYS A 4 -22.16 16.74 -7.17
N ALA A 5 -21.24 17.62 -6.77
CA ALA A 5 -19.87 17.61 -7.27
C ALA A 5 -19.10 16.40 -6.73
N GLU A 6 -19.30 16.05 -5.46
CA GLU A 6 -18.70 14.86 -4.84
C GLU A 6 -19.19 13.58 -5.51
N GLN A 7 -20.52 13.39 -5.64
CA GLN A 7 -21.06 12.19 -6.29
C GLN A 7 -20.56 12.05 -7.73
N LEU A 8 -20.47 13.16 -8.48
CA LEU A 8 -19.94 13.13 -9.84
C LEU A 8 -18.46 12.73 -9.89
N ALA A 9 -17.65 13.14 -8.90
CA ALA A 9 -16.25 12.72 -8.80
C ALA A 9 -16.14 11.23 -8.47
N ILE A 10 -16.96 10.72 -7.55
CA ILE A 10 -17.03 9.28 -7.21
C ILE A 10 -17.41 8.47 -8.45
N ASP A 11 -18.50 8.82 -9.13
CA ASP A 11 -18.99 8.09 -10.31
C ASP A 11 -17.93 8.04 -11.42
N ARG A 12 -17.19 9.14 -11.62
CA ARG A 12 -16.11 9.22 -12.61
C ARG A 12 -14.91 8.36 -12.22
N ALA A 13 -14.51 8.38 -10.95
CA ALA A 13 -13.41 7.56 -10.46
C ALA A 13 -13.75 6.07 -10.59
N CYS A 14 -14.94 5.66 -10.15
CA CYS A 14 -15.43 4.29 -10.29
C CYS A 14 -15.50 3.85 -11.76
N LYS A 15 -15.99 4.71 -12.64
CA LYS A 15 -16.02 4.41 -14.08
C LYS A 15 -14.62 4.28 -14.70
N LEU A 16 -13.67 5.14 -14.30
CA LEU A 16 -12.31 5.14 -14.84
C LEU A 16 -11.54 3.87 -14.44
N PHE A 17 -11.64 3.47 -13.17
CA PHE A 17 -10.86 2.36 -12.62
C PHE A 17 -11.64 1.05 -12.51
N GLY A 18 -12.93 1.04 -12.87
CA GLY A 18 -13.78 -0.14 -12.76
C GLY A 18 -14.00 -0.61 -11.32
N CYS A 19 -13.94 0.30 -10.34
CA CYS A 19 -14.14 -0.04 -8.93
C CYS A 19 -15.60 0.18 -8.48
N GLU A 20 -15.98 -0.49 -7.39
CA GLU A 20 -17.34 -0.39 -6.82
C GLU A 20 -17.51 0.87 -5.97
N TYR A 21 -16.44 1.29 -5.27
CA TYR A 21 -16.44 2.43 -4.35
C TYR A 21 -15.24 3.32 -4.58
N ALA A 22 -15.39 4.62 -4.32
CA ALA A 22 -14.30 5.58 -4.24
C ALA A 22 -14.57 6.60 -3.13
N ASN A 23 -13.52 6.95 -2.38
CA ASN A 23 -13.53 8.10 -1.48
C ASN A 23 -12.65 9.20 -2.10
N VAL A 24 -13.25 10.35 -2.41
CA VAL A 24 -12.61 11.46 -3.12
C VAL A 24 -12.28 12.65 -2.21
N GLN A 25 -12.36 12.47 -0.89
CA GLN A 25 -12.12 13.51 0.11
C GLN A 25 -10.67 13.68 0.58
N PRO A 26 -9.77 12.66 0.57
CA PRO A 26 -8.39 12.85 1.02
C PRO A 26 -7.69 14.01 0.29
N HIS A 27 -7.09 14.93 1.05
CA HIS A 27 -6.50 16.14 0.46
C HIS A 27 -5.17 15.89 -0.27
N SER A 28 -4.51 14.75 0.00
CA SER A 28 -3.27 14.34 -0.64
C SER A 28 -3.07 12.83 -0.54
N GLY A 29 -2.14 12.28 -1.32
CA GLY A 29 -1.80 10.85 -1.27
C GLY A 29 -1.37 10.38 0.11
N SER A 30 -0.58 11.19 0.84
CA SER A 30 -0.17 10.83 2.20
C SER A 30 -1.36 10.69 3.17
N GLN A 31 -2.36 11.56 3.05
CA GLN A 31 -3.57 11.47 3.87
C GLN A 31 -4.48 10.30 3.43
N ALA A 32 -4.51 9.99 2.13
CA ALA A 32 -5.23 8.83 1.63
C ALA A 32 -4.65 7.54 2.24
N ASN A 33 -3.32 7.39 2.27
CA ASN A 33 -2.68 6.26 2.94
C ASN A 33 -2.99 6.26 4.44
N SER A 34 -2.88 7.39 5.15
CA SER A 34 -3.28 7.46 6.56
C SER A 34 -4.70 6.97 6.81
N ALA A 35 -5.66 7.33 5.96
CA ALA A 35 -7.04 6.90 6.08
C ALA A 35 -7.21 5.39 5.93
N VAL A 36 -6.50 4.75 4.98
CA VAL A 36 -6.53 3.28 4.80
C VAL A 36 -5.98 2.57 6.03
N TYR A 37 -4.84 3.02 6.54
CA TYR A 37 -4.25 2.46 7.76
C TYR A 37 -5.22 2.59 8.95
N MET A 38 -5.75 3.79 9.19
CA MET A 38 -6.67 4.03 10.32
C MET A 38 -8.00 3.27 10.21
N ALA A 39 -8.45 2.96 8.99
CA ALA A 39 -9.68 2.20 8.78
C ALA A 39 -9.49 0.69 9.00
N LEU A 40 -8.32 0.15 8.67
CA LEU A 40 -8.10 -1.30 8.59
C LEU A 40 -7.19 -1.86 9.69
N LEU A 41 -6.40 -1.01 10.36
CA LEU A 41 -5.36 -1.41 11.30
C LEU A 41 -5.53 -0.72 12.66
N ASN A 42 -4.99 -1.36 13.68
CA ASN A 42 -4.77 -0.77 15.00
C ASN A 42 -3.30 -0.34 15.16
N PRO A 43 -3.00 0.67 15.99
CA PRO A 43 -1.63 0.99 16.35
C PRO A 43 -0.88 -0.25 16.88
N GLY A 44 0.33 -0.47 16.39
CA GLY A 44 1.16 -1.64 16.70
C GLY A 44 0.98 -2.83 15.75
N ASP A 45 -0.05 -2.84 14.89
CA ASP A 45 -0.21 -3.90 13.88
C ASP A 45 1.00 -3.94 12.93
N THR A 46 1.35 -5.15 12.49
CA THR A 46 2.48 -5.37 11.58
C THR A 46 2.10 -5.08 10.13
N VAL A 47 2.97 -4.37 9.40
CA VAL A 47 2.78 -4.01 7.99
C VAL A 47 4.05 -4.31 7.19
N LEU A 48 3.90 -4.93 6.02
CA LEU A 48 5.00 -5.03 5.04
C LEU A 48 4.94 -3.85 4.07
N GLY A 49 6.05 -3.14 3.93
CA GLY A 49 6.17 -2.01 3.00
C GLY A 49 7.52 -2.00 2.30
N MET A 50 7.57 -1.44 1.09
CA MET A 50 8.83 -1.35 0.35
C MET A 50 9.81 -0.43 1.07
N SER A 51 11.05 -0.86 1.22
CA SER A 51 12.12 -0.02 1.78
C SER A 51 12.27 1.29 1.01
N LEU A 52 12.38 2.41 1.73
CA LEU A 52 12.61 3.74 1.13
C LEU A 52 13.90 3.76 0.30
N ALA A 53 14.94 3.03 0.74
CA ALA A 53 16.21 2.93 0.03
C ALA A 53 16.08 2.17 -1.31
N HIS A 54 15.04 1.36 -1.46
CA HIS A 54 14.79 0.54 -2.66
C HIS A 54 13.63 1.09 -3.51
N GLY A 55 13.11 2.28 -3.21
CA GLY A 55 12.09 2.95 -4.02
C GLY A 55 10.71 3.07 -3.39
N GLY A 56 10.54 2.66 -2.13
CA GLY A 56 9.30 2.88 -1.36
C GLY A 56 8.97 4.35 -1.10
N HIS A 57 7.79 4.63 -0.56
CA HIS A 57 7.38 5.98 -0.15
C HIS A 57 7.50 6.19 1.37
N LEU A 58 7.59 7.44 1.83
CA LEU A 58 7.65 7.76 3.26
C LEU A 58 6.47 7.20 4.06
N THR A 59 5.28 7.14 3.47
CA THR A 59 4.06 6.62 4.12
C THR A 59 3.94 5.10 4.07
N HIS A 60 4.92 4.39 3.50
CA HIS A 60 4.97 2.92 3.49
C HIS A 60 5.75 2.37 4.69
N GLY A 61 5.93 3.19 5.74
CA GLY A 61 6.49 2.75 7.01
C GLY A 61 7.84 3.34 7.40
N SER A 62 8.22 4.50 6.85
CA SER A 62 9.41 5.21 7.31
C SER A 62 9.30 5.56 8.82
N PRO A 63 10.35 5.34 9.64
CA PRO A 63 10.29 5.56 11.09
C PRO A 63 10.06 7.02 11.49
N VAL A 64 10.31 7.97 10.59
CA VAL A 64 10.06 9.39 10.83
C VAL A 64 8.64 9.83 10.45
N ASN A 65 7.87 8.97 9.77
CA ASN A 65 6.50 9.21 9.31
C ASN A 65 5.45 8.61 10.28
N PHE A 66 4.17 8.99 10.16
CA PHE A 66 3.08 8.40 10.96
C PHE A 66 3.05 6.88 10.85
N SER A 67 3.31 6.35 9.65
CA SER A 67 3.29 4.93 9.34
C SER A 67 4.34 4.15 10.15
N GLY A 68 5.58 4.63 10.24
CA GLY A 68 6.60 3.98 11.08
C GLY A 68 6.53 4.35 12.57
N LYS A 69 5.85 5.43 12.94
CA LYS A 69 5.64 5.81 14.36
C LYS A 69 4.52 5.03 15.04
N HIS A 70 3.49 4.64 14.30
CA HIS A 70 2.28 4.02 14.85
C HIS A 70 2.16 2.53 14.59
N TYR A 71 2.87 1.98 13.60
CA TYR A 71 2.75 0.58 13.19
C TYR A 71 4.11 -0.12 13.21
N ASN A 72 4.11 -1.45 13.35
CA ASN A 72 5.32 -2.25 13.28
C ASN A 72 5.63 -2.58 11.82
N VAL A 73 6.55 -1.84 11.20
CA VAL A 73 6.84 -1.99 9.78
C VAL A 73 8.02 -2.92 9.58
N ILE A 74 7.83 -3.97 8.78
CA ILE A 74 8.91 -4.82 8.29
C ILE A 74 9.15 -4.49 6.81
N PRO A 75 10.33 -3.99 6.43
CA PRO A 75 10.60 -3.62 5.05
C PRO A 75 10.85 -4.86 4.18
N TYR A 76 10.32 -4.85 2.95
CA TYR A 76 10.78 -5.75 1.88
C TYR A 76 11.58 -4.95 0.84
N GLY A 77 12.38 -5.65 0.02
CA GLY A 77 13.33 -5.03 -0.91
C GLY A 77 13.24 -5.51 -2.35
N ILE A 78 14.33 -5.22 -3.06
CA ILE A 78 14.60 -5.67 -4.42
C ILE A 78 15.80 -6.62 -4.40
N ASP A 79 15.90 -7.49 -5.40
CA ASP A 79 17.05 -8.34 -5.66
C ASP A 79 18.17 -7.60 -6.41
N GLU A 80 19.27 -8.30 -6.71
CA GLU A 80 20.41 -7.76 -7.46
C GLU A 80 20.06 -7.33 -8.89
N ALA A 81 18.99 -7.88 -9.47
CA ALA A 81 18.47 -7.50 -10.78
C ALA A 81 17.55 -6.26 -10.71
N GLY A 82 17.31 -5.73 -9.51
CA GLY A 82 16.43 -4.60 -9.26
C GLY A 82 14.95 -4.94 -9.36
N GLN A 83 14.58 -6.22 -9.22
CA GLN A 83 13.18 -6.68 -9.15
C GLN A 83 12.74 -6.86 -7.70
N ILE A 84 11.45 -6.67 -7.38
CA ILE A 84 10.96 -6.96 -6.03
C ILE A 84 11.24 -8.43 -5.72
N ASN A 85 11.85 -8.68 -4.56
CA ASN A 85 12.12 -10.04 -4.11
C ASN A 85 10.86 -10.65 -3.48
N TYR A 86 10.01 -11.26 -4.31
CA TYR A 86 8.75 -11.85 -3.85
C TYR A 86 8.93 -13.07 -2.94
N ASP A 87 10.03 -13.79 -3.08
CA ASP A 87 10.32 -14.95 -2.23
C ASP A 87 10.73 -14.48 -0.82
N GLU A 88 11.56 -13.44 -0.71
CA GLU A 88 11.84 -12.77 0.58
C GLU A 88 10.55 -12.19 1.17
N MET A 89 9.74 -11.48 0.37
CA MET A 89 8.46 -10.94 0.83
C MET A 89 7.55 -12.04 1.41
N GLU A 90 7.49 -13.20 0.75
CA GLU A 90 6.71 -14.34 1.22
C GLU A 90 7.26 -14.91 2.53
N GLN A 91 8.57 -15.06 2.66
CA GLN A 91 9.21 -15.49 3.90
C GLN A 91 8.90 -14.53 5.06
N LEU A 92 9.07 -13.22 4.84
CA LEU A 92 8.75 -12.18 5.82
C LEU A 92 7.28 -12.18 6.20
N ALA A 93 6.38 -12.39 5.23
CA ALA A 93 4.95 -12.48 5.48
C ALA A 93 4.62 -13.67 6.40
N LEU A 94 5.14 -14.86 6.10
CA LEU A 94 4.90 -16.07 6.89
C LEU A 94 5.49 -15.97 8.31
N GLU A 95 6.64 -15.33 8.45
CA GLU A 95 7.31 -15.12 9.74
C GLU A 95 6.56 -14.11 10.61
N HIS A 96 6.30 -12.92 10.07
CA HIS A 96 5.80 -11.78 10.84
C HIS A 96 4.28 -11.64 10.85
N LYS A 97 3.58 -12.38 9.99
CA LYS A 97 2.11 -12.40 9.87
C LYS A 97 1.50 -10.99 9.84
N PRO A 98 1.89 -10.15 8.87
CA PRO A 98 1.42 -8.78 8.77
C PRO A 98 -0.10 -8.71 8.64
N LYS A 99 -0.70 -7.62 9.11
CA LYS A 99 -2.11 -7.31 8.82
C LYS A 99 -2.30 -6.68 7.43
N MET A 100 -1.24 -6.09 6.87
CA MET A 100 -1.28 -5.46 5.56
C MET A 100 0.05 -5.62 4.83
N ILE A 101 -0.02 -5.86 3.53
CA ILE A 101 1.11 -5.80 2.59
C ILE A 101 0.84 -4.65 1.63
N ILE A 102 1.79 -3.73 1.51
CA ILE A 102 1.69 -2.58 0.61
C ILE A 102 2.36 -2.93 -0.72
N GLY A 103 1.70 -2.69 -1.84
CA GLY A 103 2.22 -2.94 -3.20
C GLY A 103 2.46 -1.68 -4.02
N GLY A 104 2.92 -0.61 -3.37
CA GLY A 104 3.17 0.70 -3.99
C GLY A 104 4.60 1.19 -3.83
N PHE A 105 4.96 2.21 -4.61
CA PHE A 105 6.33 2.73 -4.70
C PHE A 105 6.35 4.19 -5.19
N SER A 106 7.51 4.83 -5.02
CA SER A 106 7.81 6.16 -5.60
C SER A 106 8.90 6.11 -6.66
N ALA A 107 9.88 5.21 -6.51
CA ALA A 107 11.05 5.15 -7.38
C ALA A 107 11.42 3.70 -7.71
N TYR A 108 10.49 2.99 -8.32
CA TYR A 108 10.67 1.65 -8.86
C TYR A 108 10.29 1.64 -10.34
N SER A 109 11.15 1.11 -11.20
CA SER A 109 11.02 1.24 -12.67
C SER A 109 10.50 -0.02 -13.36
N GLN A 110 10.38 -1.13 -12.63
CA GLN A 110 9.88 -2.39 -13.21
C GLN A 110 8.37 -2.52 -13.01
N ILE A 111 7.81 -3.57 -13.60
CA ILE A 111 6.39 -3.92 -13.46
C ILE A 111 6.22 -4.71 -12.16
N VAL A 112 5.28 -4.28 -11.32
CA VAL A 112 4.93 -4.99 -10.09
C VAL A 112 3.97 -6.14 -10.40
N ASP A 113 4.26 -7.32 -9.85
CA ASP A 113 3.40 -8.48 -9.90
C ASP A 113 2.43 -8.47 -8.69
N TRP A 114 1.37 -7.66 -8.80
CA TRP A 114 0.34 -7.59 -7.77
C TRP A 114 -0.42 -8.91 -7.57
N LYS A 115 -0.42 -9.80 -8.58
CA LYS A 115 -1.00 -11.13 -8.42
C LYS A 115 -0.18 -11.95 -7.44
N ARG A 116 1.15 -11.97 -7.57
CA ARG A 116 2.04 -12.63 -6.62
C ARG A 116 1.90 -12.03 -5.21
N MET A 117 1.79 -10.71 -5.09
CA MET A 117 1.56 -10.05 -3.79
C MET A 117 0.21 -10.45 -3.16
N ARG A 118 -0.86 -10.58 -3.96
CA ARG A 118 -2.16 -11.07 -3.48
C ARG A 118 -2.07 -12.49 -2.95
N GLU A 119 -1.43 -13.39 -3.69
CA GLU A 119 -1.21 -14.78 -3.25
C GLU A 119 -0.46 -14.85 -1.92
N ILE A 120 0.55 -13.99 -1.72
CA ILE A 120 1.29 -13.91 -0.44
C ILE A 120 0.38 -13.39 0.67
N ALA A 121 -0.38 -12.32 0.42
CA ALA A 121 -1.29 -11.75 1.41
C ALA A 121 -2.37 -12.76 1.83
N ASP A 122 -2.89 -13.58 0.91
CA ASP A 122 -3.86 -14.65 1.20
C ASP A 122 -3.31 -15.72 2.15
N LYS A 123 -2.01 -16.06 2.05
CA LYS A 123 -1.39 -17.08 2.92
C LYS A 123 -1.40 -16.69 4.40
N VAL A 124 -1.49 -15.40 4.71
CA VAL A 124 -1.38 -14.87 6.07
C VAL A 124 -2.59 -14.06 6.50
N ASP A 125 -3.68 -14.10 5.72
CA ASP A 125 -4.92 -13.35 5.97
C ASP A 125 -4.67 -11.84 6.14
N ALA A 126 -3.85 -11.29 5.25
CA ALA A 126 -3.53 -9.87 5.21
C ALA A 126 -4.33 -9.12 4.13
N TYR A 127 -4.55 -7.83 4.37
CA TYR A 127 -4.96 -6.90 3.32
C TYR A 127 -3.81 -6.68 2.33
N LEU A 128 -4.13 -6.68 1.03
CA LEU A 128 -3.23 -6.12 0.02
C LEU A 128 -3.67 -4.68 -0.26
N PHE A 129 -2.80 -3.72 0.02
CA PHE A 129 -3.03 -2.31 -0.25
C PHE A 129 -2.08 -1.81 -1.34
N VAL A 130 -2.60 -1.44 -2.50
CA VAL A 130 -1.78 -0.91 -3.61
C VAL A 130 -1.85 0.62 -3.62
N ASP A 131 -0.71 1.25 -3.35
CA ASP A 131 -0.51 2.69 -3.57
C ASP A 131 0.02 2.90 -5.00
N MET A 132 -0.90 3.19 -5.92
CA MET A 132 -0.66 3.37 -7.35
C MET A 132 -0.39 4.83 -7.76
N ALA A 133 0.02 5.72 -6.84
CA ALA A 133 0.11 7.16 -7.10
C ALA A 133 0.96 7.56 -8.33
N HIS A 134 1.95 6.76 -8.71
CA HIS A 134 2.83 7.03 -9.87
C HIS A 134 2.38 6.34 -11.17
N VAL A 135 1.40 5.44 -11.14
CA VAL A 135 1.08 4.52 -12.26
C VAL A 135 -0.43 4.33 -12.54
N ALA A 136 -1.29 5.09 -11.85
CA ALA A 136 -2.76 5.04 -12.01
C ALA A 136 -3.25 5.67 -13.32
#